data_AF-A0A956TR17-F1
#
_entry.id   AF-A0A956TR17-F1
#
_cell.length_a   1.000
_cell.length_b   1.000
_cell.length_c   1.000
_cell.angle_alpha   90.00
_cell.angle_beta   90.00
_cell.angle_gamma   90.00
#
_symmetry.space_group_name_H-M   'P 1'
#
loop_
_entity.id
_entity.type
_entity.pdbx_description
1 polymer ?
#
loop_
_entity_poly.entity_id
_entity_poly.type
_entity_poly.pdbx_seq_one_letter_code
_entity_poly.pdbx_strand_id
1 'polypeptide(L)'
;MSSPNPIMIVAMGVAPEKEGEFNEFYHHRFLPALLASSEEVVSIRRYEELNISGTLRWHTRQFLTIYELAGEEGLAKADEIFARPGMKD
;
A
#
# COMPACT_ATOMS: atom_id res chain seq x y z
N MET A 1 21.07 15.10 13.51
CA MET A 1 20.30 14.60 12.34
C MET A 1 19.35 13.56 12.88
N SER A 2 18.04 13.69 12.64
CA SER A 2 17.10 12.61 12.95
C SER A 2 17.48 11.37 12.13
N SER A 3 17.40 10.18 12.72
CA SER A 3 17.53 8.95 11.92
C SER A 3 16.45 8.93 10.83
N PRO A 4 16.78 8.42 9.62
CA PRO A 4 15.78 8.29 8.56
C PRO A 4 14.69 7.30 8.99
N ASN A 5 13.44 7.63 8.65
CA ASN A 5 12.29 6.76 8.88
C ASN A 5 12.40 5.48 8.03
N PRO A 6 12.08 4.29 8.58
CA PRO A 6 11.99 3.07 7.78
C PRO A 6 10.90 3.18 6.71
N ILE A 7 11.13 2.50 5.59
CA ILE A 7 10.19 2.44 4.48
C ILE A 7 9.79 0.98 4.26
N MET A 8 8.48 0.72 4.19
CA MET A 8 7.92 -0.55 3.74
C MET A 8 7.31 -0.37 2.36
N ILE A 9 7.65 -1.27 1.44
CA ILE A 9 7.12 -1.26 0.07
C ILE A 9 6.31 -2.53 -0.15
N VAL A 10 5.04 -2.35 -0.51
CA VAL A 10 4.13 -3.44 -0.86
C VAL A 10 3.86 -3.39 -2.36
N ALA A 11 4.25 -4.44 -3.07
CA ALA A 11 3.93 -4.64 -4.47
C ALA A 11 2.73 -5.59 -4.59
N MET A 12 1.72 -5.21 -5.37
CA MET A 12 0.51 -6.00 -5.56
C MET A 12 0.13 -6.06 -7.04
N GLY A 13 0.05 -7.28 -7.58
CA GLY A 13 -0.55 -7.53 -8.88
C GLY A 13 -2.05 -7.72 -8.74
N VAL A 14 -2.83 -7.09 -9.61
CA VAL A 14 -4.29 -7.17 -9.59
C VAL A 14 -4.79 -7.59 -10.97
N ALA A 15 -5.69 -8.57 -10.99
CA ALA A 15 -6.31 -9.01 -12.23
C ALA A 15 -7.11 -7.85 -12.87
N PRO A 16 -7.05 -7.63 -14.19
CA PRO A 16 -7.71 -6.50 -14.84
C PRO A 16 -9.20 -6.37 -14.51
N GLU A 17 -9.91 -7.50 -14.40
CA GLU A 17 -11.34 -7.55 -14.07
C GLU A 17 -11.67 -7.10 -12.63
N LYS A 18 -10.67 -7.07 -11.73
CA LYS A 18 -10.82 -6.64 -10.33
C LYS A 18 -10.26 -5.24 -10.07
N GLU A 19 -9.67 -4.61 -11.06
CA GLU A 19 -8.93 -3.36 -10.87
C GLU A 19 -9.82 -2.21 -10.38
N GLY A 20 -11.02 -2.06 -10.95
CA GLY A 20 -11.97 -1.02 -10.55
C GLY A 20 -12.38 -1.17 -9.08
N GLU A 21 -12.85 -2.36 -8.71
CA GLU A 21 -13.22 -2.69 -7.31
C GLU A 21 -12.03 -2.50 -6.37
N PHE A 22 -10.84 -2.93 -6.78
CA PHE A 22 -9.63 -2.79 -5.99
C PHE A 22 -9.23 -1.32 -5.79
N ASN A 23 -9.28 -0.49 -6.82
CA ASN A 23 -8.95 0.93 -6.70
C ASN A 23 -9.92 1.65 -5.77
N GLU A 24 -11.21 1.39 -5.90
CA GLU A 24 -12.24 1.96 -5.04
C GLU A 24 -12.04 1.55 -3.57
N PHE A 25 -11.90 0.26 -3.32
CA PHE A 25 -11.66 -0.23 -1.96
C PHE A 25 -10.32 0.27 -1.40
N TYR A 26 -9.22 0.01 -2.11
CA TYR A 26 -7.88 0.19 -1.57
C TYR A 26 -7.54 1.67 -1.40
N HIS A 27 -7.80 2.49 -2.43
CA HIS A 27 -7.41 3.90 -2.41
C HIS A 27 -8.36 4.78 -1.60
N HIS A 28 -9.68 4.57 -1.73
CA HIS A 28 -10.66 5.47 -1.12
C HIS A 28 -11.15 5.02 0.26
N ARG A 29 -10.99 3.74 0.62
CA ARG A 29 -11.45 3.21 1.91
C ARG A 29 -10.31 2.70 2.79
N PHE A 30 -9.53 1.74 2.29
CA PHE A 30 -8.51 1.04 3.09
C PHE A 30 -7.35 1.96 3.49
N LEU A 31 -6.65 2.59 2.55
CA LEU A 31 -5.46 3.39 2.87
C LEU A 31 -5.78 4.61 3.78
N PRO A 32 -6.89 5.35 3.57
CA PRO A 32 -7.29 6.40 4.49
C PRO A 32 -7.60 5.88 5.90
N ALA A 33 -8.30 4.75 6.03
CA ALA A 33 -8.60 4.14 7.33
C ALA A 33 -7.33 3.64 8.03
N LEU A 34 -6.40 3.05 7.28
CA LEU A 34 -5.11 2.61 7.77
C LEU A 34 -4.30 3.79 8.33
N LEU A 35 -4.19 4.88 7.57
CA LEU A 35 -3.47 6.09 8.02
C LEU A 35 -4.12 6.70 9.27
N ALA A 36 -5.45 6.71 9.35
CA ALA A 36 -6.17 7.27 10.48
C ALA A 36 -6.06 6.42 11.76
N SER A 37 -5.82 5.12 11.63
CA SER A 37 -5.77 4.19 12.77
C SER A 37 -4.34 3.79 13.19
N SER A 38 -3.35 3.92 12.29
CA SER A 38 -1.97 3.48 12.51
C SER A 38 -1.04 4.65 12.76
N GLU A 39 -0.81 4.95 14.05
CA GLU A 39 0.16 5.97 14.50
C GLU A 39 1.59 5.67 14.03
N GLU A 40 1.90 4.40 13.75
CA GLU A 40 3.19 3.99 13.19
C GLU A 40 3.38 4.33 11.71
N VAL A 41 2.31 4.71 10.98
CA VAL A 41 2.39 5.08 9.56
C VAL A 41 2.36 6.61 9.44
N VAL A 42 3.48 7.19 9.02
CA VAL A 42 3.64 8.64 8.85
C VAL A 42 3.02 9.10 7.54
N SER A 43 3.24 8.34 6.47
CA SER A 43 2.72 8.67 5.15
C SER A 43 2.52 7.43 4.29
N ILE A 44 1.59 7.54 3.34
CA ILE A 44 1.27 6.50 2.37
C ILE A 44 1.31 7.13 0.98
N ARG A 45 2.05 6.50 0.06
CA ARG A 45 2.06 6.87 -1.36
C ARG A 45 1.81 5.64 -2.20
N ARG A 46 0.88 5.74 -3.14
CA ARG A 46 0.53 4.65 -4.05
C ARG A 46 0.88 5.04 -5.48
N TYR A 47 1.53 4.13 -6.18
CA TYR A 47 1.90 4.24 -7.57
C TYR A 47 1.24 3.12 -8.34
N GLU A 48 0.77 3.46 -9.54
CA GLU A 48 0.34 2.49 -10.52
C GLU A 48 1.44 2.30 -11.54
N GLU A 49 1.81 1.05 -11.74
CA GLU A 49 2.83 0.59 -12.67
C GLU A 49 2.11 -0.23 -13.74
N LEU A 50 2.27 0.20 -15.00
CA LEU A 50 1.55 -0.39 -16.14
C LEU A 50 2.22 -1.67 -16.66
N ASN A 51 3.33 -2.08 -16.05
CA ASN A 51 4.14 -3.26 -16.33
C ASN A 51 4.38 -3.47 -17.83
N ILE A 52 4.73 -2.38 -18.52
CA ILE A 52 4.87 -2.37 -19.97
C ILE A 52 6.17 -3.11 -20.34
N SER A 53 6.07 -4.43 -20.47
CA SER A 53 7.03 -5.27 -21.16
C SER A 53 6.39 -5.78 -22.46
N GLY A 54 6.63 -5.06 -23.56
CA GLY A 54 6.06 -5.40 -24.87
C GLY A 54 4.74 -4.69 -25.18
N THR A 55 3.80 -5.37 -25.87
CA THR A 55 2.61 -4.71 -26.44
C THR A 55 1.51 -4.48 -25.40
N LEU A 56 0.89 -3.29 -25.41
CA LEU A 56 -0.17 -2.82 -24.49
C LEU A 56 -1.40 -3.74 -24.34
N ARG A 57 -1.54 -4.75 -25.20
CA ARG A 57 -2.75 -5.58 -25.33
C ARG A 57 -3.01 -6.51 -24.14
N TRP A 58 -1.99 -6.88 -23.36
CA TRP A 58 -2.08 -7.89 -22.29
C TRP A 58 -1.21 -7.57 -21.08
N HIS A 59 -1.24 -6.33 -20.58
CA HIS A 59 -0.48 -5.97 -19.39
C HIS A 59 -1.34 -6.16 -18.12
N THR A 60 -0.74 -6.76 -17.10
CA THR A 60 -1.30 -6.80 -15.74
C THR A 60 -0.73 -5.62 -14.99
N ARG A 61 -1.60 -4.75 -14.47
CA ARG A 61 -1.14 -3.62 -13.66
C ARG A 61 -0.53 -4.12 -12.36
N GLN A 62 0.56 -3.47 -11.95
CA GLN A 62 1.11 -3.61 -10.62
C GLN A 62 0.90 -2.31 -9.86
N PHE A 63 0.64 -2.44 -8.56
CA PHE A 63 0.57 -1.31 -7.66
C PHE A 63 1.70 -1.39 -6.66
N LEU A 64 2.41 -0.29 -6.49
CA LEU A 64 3.43 -0.12 -5.47
C LEU A 64 2.88 0.84 -4.43
N THR A 65 2.73 0.36 -3.20
CA THR A 65 2.36 1.20 -2.06
C THR A 65 3.55 1.33 -1.12
N ILE A 66 3.96 2.57 -0.91
CA ILE A 66 5.08 2.94 -0.06
C ILE A 66 4.52 3.50 1.24
N TYR A 67 4.88 2.86 2.35
CA TYR A 67 4.56 3.27 3.70
C TYR A 67 5.83 3.81 4.35
N GLU A 68 5.77 5.05 4.83
CA GLU A 68 6.79 5.61 5.70
C GLU A 68 6.40 5.32 7.15
N LEU A 69 7.31 4.70 7.91
CA LEU A 69 7.05 4.27 9.28
C LEU A 69 7.71 5.18 10.32
N ALA A 70 7.07 5.34 11.47
CA ALA A 70 7.56 6.14 12.58
C ALA A 70 8.71 5.42 13.33
N GLY A 71 9.92 5.49 12.78
CA GLY A 71 11.11 4.91 13.39
C GLY A 71 11.11 3.38 13.49
N GLU A 72 12.07 2.83 14.24
CA GLU A 72 12.26 1.37 14.38
C GLU A 72 11.10 0.66 15.08
N GLU A 73 10.41 1.34 16.01
CA GLU A 73 9.23 0.78 16.68
C GLU A 73 8.07 0.54 15.69
N GLY A 74 7.90 1.44 14.71
CA GLY A 74 6.91 1.26 13.65
C GLY A 74 7.26 0.08 12.74
N LEU A 75 8.56 -0.14 12.48
CA LEU A 75 9.02 -1.31 11.71
C LEU A 75 8.71 -2.63 12.44
N ALA A 76 8.91 -2.69 13.75
CA ALA A 76 8.62 -3.90 14.54
C ALA A 76 7.13 -4.30 14.52
N LYS A 77 6.23 -3.34 14.25
CA LYS A 77 4.78 -3.55 14.18
C LYS A 77 4.25 -3.66 12.76
N ALA A 78 5.12 -3.63 11.75
CA ALA A 78 4.72 -3.55 10.34
C ALA A 78 3.78 -4.68 9.90
N ASP A 79 4.01 -5.91 10.40
CA ASP A 79 3.16 -7.06 10.09
C ASP A 79 1.76 -6.96 10.73
N GLU A 80 1.65 -6.28 11.87
CA GLU A 80 0.40 -6.11 12.60
C GLU A 80 -0.52 -5.09 11.93
N ILE A 81 0.04 -4.14 11.15
CA ILE A 81 -0.70 -3.12 10.41
C ILE A 81 -1.85 -3.75 9.60
N PHE A 82 -1.59 -4.84 8.90
CA PHE A 82 -2.57 -5.52 8.05
C PHE A 82 -3.49 -6.50 8.80
N ALA A 83 -3.18 -6.81 10.06
CA ALA A 83 -3.95 -7.72 10.89
C ALA A 83 -5.06 -7.01 11.69
N ARG A 84 -5.05 -5.67 11.72
CA ARG A 84 -5.98 -4.88 12.55
C ARG A 84 -7.44 -5.11 12.19
N PRO A 85 -8.31 -5.36 13.20
CA PRO A 85 -9.74 -5.53 12.97
C PRO A 85 -10.35 -4.23 12.44
N GLY A 86 -11.19 -4.33 11.40
CA GLY A 86 -11.79 -3.19 10.70
C GLY A 86 -11.20 -2.89 9.31
N MET A 87 -10.14 -3.61 8.91
CA MET A 87 -9.50 -3.45 7.60
C MET A 87 -9.76 -4.62 6.61
N LYS A 88 -10.72 -5.49 6.92
CA LYS A 88 -11.04 -6.72 6.15
C LYS A 88 -12.30 -6.63 5.26
N ASP A 89 -12.95 -5.47 5.15
CA ASP A 89 -14.27 -5.34 4.50
C ASP A 89 -14.25 -4.68 3.11
#